data_AF-J2ZXX5-F1
#
_entry.id   AF-J2ZXX5-F1
#
_cell.length_a   1.000
_cell.length_b   1.000
_cell.length_c   1.000
_cell.angle_alpha   90.00
_cell.angle_beta   90.00
_cell.angle_gamma   90.00
#
_symmetry.space_group_name_H-M   'P 1'
#
loop_
_entity.id
_entity.type
_entity.pdbx_description
1 polymer ?
#
loop_
_entity_poly.entity_id
_entity_poly.type
_entity_poly.pdbx_seq_one_letter_code
_entity_poly.pdbx_strand_id
1 'polypeptide(L)'
;MEIGCGKGEFLLLLSRLGANRGVGVDPSALPARLFGVEGAHRVILIPEYFAPEHCRPEPDFLCCKMTLEHITDTASFMSTVRGGLSAQRGTIVFFQVPDANRIFKECAFEDIYHEHCSYFTESSLSSLFSSCGFRVTRIAHEYGDQYLTIEAVPAEVRPNVGVPAQRSSLGAVVDSFAQRVLDKQSYWRQAVKAARISGQKVVIWGSGSKAVSFLKMLGESELVDCVTDINPNRHGYFMPGTGHEIVSPSTLSKLGPVLIVVMNQIYEAEIRNDIDLIVDEYQLLCL
;
A
#
# COMPACT_ATOMS: atom_id res chain seq x y z
N MET A 1 -4.22 1.68 19.35
CA MET A 1 -2.77 1.62 19.09
C MET A 1 -2.57 1.35 17.62
N GLU A 2 -1.58 1.98 16.98
CA GLU A 2 -1.22 1.71 15.58
C GLU A 2 0.27 1.30 15.51
N ILE A 3 0.54 0.14 14.93
CA ILE A 3 1.90 -0.30 14.57
C ILE A 3 2.15 0.09 13.12
N GLY A 4 3.31 0.66 12.82
CA GLY A 4 3.58 1.18 11.48
C GLY A 4 2.77 2.46 11.22
N CYS A 5 2.66 3.33 12.23
CA CYS A 5 1.81 4.52 12.15
C CYS A 5 2.34 5.61 11.20
N GLY A 6 3.52 5.43 10.61
CA GLY A 6 4.22 6.48 9.87
C GLY A 6 4.29 7.75 10.71
N LYS A 7 3.66 8.83 10.24
CA LYS A 7 3.68 10.13 10.92
C LYS A 7 2.41 10.41 11.74
N GLY A 8 1.57 9.39 11.95
CA GLY A 8 0.42 9.42 12.85
C GLY A 8 -0.88 9.96 12.25
N GLU A 9 -0.97 10.13 10.93
CA GLU A 9 -2.14 10.70 10.26
C GLU A 9 -3.44 9.94 10.60
N PHE A 10 -3.40 8.61 10.60
CA PHE A 10 -4.58 7.79 10.90
C PHE A 10 -4.99 7.87 12.38
N LEU A 11 -4.03 7.79 13.31
CA LEU A 11 -4.31 7.99 14.74
C LEU A 11 -4.88 9.38 15.04
N LEU A 12 -4.38 10.43 14.37
CA LEU A 12 -4.93 11.77 14.51
C LEU A 12 -6.37 11.84 14.04
N LEU A 13 -6.69 11.19 12.92
CA LEU A 13 -8.07 11.08 12.42
C LEU A 13 -8.98 10.39 13.46
N LEU A 14 -8.57 9.25 14.01
CA LEU A 14 -9.33 8.55 15.04
C LEU A 14 -9.50 9.38 16.33
N SER A 15 -8.46 10.11 16.74
CA SER A 15 -8.51 10.99 17.90
C SER A 15 -9.49 12.14 17.69
N ARG A 16 -9.52 12.74 16.50
CA ARG A 16 -10.43 13.86 16.19
C ARG A 16 -11.88 13.41 16.09
N LEU A 17 -12.14 12.35 15.34
CA LEU A 17 -13.51 11.88 15.08
C LEU A 17 -14.17 11.27 16.31
N GLY A 18 -13.40 10.59 17.18
CA GLY A 18 -13.96 9.84 18.31
C GLY A 18 -13.48 10.26 19.70
N ALA A 19 -12.71 11.35 19.82
CA ALA A 19 -12.05 11.75 21.08
C ALA A 19 -11.16 10.64 21.70
N ASN A 20 -10.62 9.74 20.87
CA ASN A 20 -9.84 8.59 21.29
C ASN A 20 -8.43 8.98 21.76
N ARG A 21 -7.85 8.15 22.65
CA ARG A 21 -6.42 8.18 22.97
C ARG A 21 -5.66 7.22 22.07
N GLY A 22 -4.53 7.66 21.54
CA GLY A 22 -3.76 6.91 20.55
C GLY A 22 -2.29 6.78 20.94
N VAL A 23 -1.71 5.61 20.66
CA VAL A 23 -0.26 5.39 20.70
C VAL A 23 0.12 4.80 19.35
N GLY A 24 1.05 5.45 18.66
CA GLY A 24 1.62 5.02 17.39
C GLY A 24 3.08 4.65 17.56
N VAL A 25 3.48 3.51 17.00
CA VAL A 25 4.88 3.03 17.05
C VAL A 25 5.35 2.80 15.63
N ASP A 26 6.39 3.53 15.24
CA ASP A 26 7.00 3.43 13.91
C ASP A 26 8.41 4.05 13.95
N PRO A 27 9.45 3.42 13.38
CA PRO A 27 10.81 3.98 13.39
C PRO A 27 10.90 5.34 12.64
N SER A 28 9.97 5.63 11.73
CA SER A 28 9.87 6.89 11.00
C SER A 28 8.96 7.93 11.67
N ALA A 29 8.41 7.61 12.85
CA ALA A 29 7.50 8.51 13.55
C ALA A 29 8.17 9.85 13.89
N LEU A 30 7.41 10.93 13.74
CA LEU A 30 7.86 12.30 13.99
C LEU A 30 6.96 12.97 15.02
N PRO A 31 7.22 12.83 16.34
CA PRO A 31 6.40 13.46 17.38
C PRO A 31 6.25 14.97 17.21
N ALA A 32 7.23 15.64 16.61
CA ALA A 32 7.18 17.07 16.33
C ALA A 32 6.02 17.47 15.39
N ARG A 33 5.48 16.54 14.59
CA ARG A 33 4.30 16.80 13.75
C ARG A 33 3.00 16.92 14.53
N LEU A 34 2.99 16.54 15.81
CA LEU A 34 1.81 16.66 16.67
C LEU A 34 1.62 18.08 17.22
N PHE A 35 2.64 18.93 17.19
CA PHE A 35 2.56 20.27 17.79
C PHE A 35 1.54 21.16 17.06
N GLY A 36 0.61 21.75 17.83
CA GLY A 36 -0.42 22.65 17.31
C GLY A 36 -1.51 21.96 16.49
N VAL A 37 -1.51 20.62 16.42
CA VAL A 37 -2.47 19.84 15.64
C VAL A 37 -3.67 19.49 16.51
N GLU A 38 -4.88 19.79 16.03
CA GLU A 38 -6.12 19.46 16.72
C GLU A 38 -6.21 17.95 17.01
N GLY A 39 -6.64 17.57 18.22
CA GLY A 39 -6.74 16.18 18.68
C GLY A 39 -5.41 15.50 19.05
N ALA A 40 -4.26 16.12 18.74
CA ALA A 40 -2.95 15.51 18.97
C ALA A 40 -2.57 15.39 20.45
N HIS A 41 -3.17 16.18 21.34
CA HIS A 41 -2.94 16.09 22.80
C HIS A 41 -3.36 14.73 23.41
N ARG A 42 -4.09 13.89 22.66
CA ARG A 42 -4.45 12.52 23.05
C ARG A 42 -3.62 11.44 22.35
N VAL A 43 -2.67 11.84 21.49
CA VAL A 43 -1.86 10.93 20.67
C VAL A 43 -0.41 11.01 21.10
N ILE A 44 0.23 9.84 21.21
CA ILE A 44 1.66 9.69 21.44
C ILE A 44 2.24 8.97 20.23
N LEU A 45 3.36 9.47 19.71
CA LEU A 45 4.15 8.81 18.67
C LEU A 45 5.49 8.37 19.24
N ILE A 46 5.88 7.13 18.97
CA ILE A 46 7.09 6.50 19.49
C ILE A 46 7.98 6.10 18.30
N PRO A 47 9.15 6.74 18.11
CA PRO A 47 10.05 6.51 16.99
C PRO A 47 10.91 5.25 17.17
N GLU A 48 10.26 4.10 17.31
CA GLU A 48 10.88 2.81 17.61
C GLU A 48 10.30 1.69 16.75
N TYR A 49 11.02 0.56 16.67
CA TYR A 49 10.41 -0.69 16.23
C TYR A 49 9.47 -1.22 17.30
N PHE A 50 8.36 -1.80 16.90
CA PHE A 50 7.37 -2.34 17.83
C PHE A 50 7.93 -3.45 18.71
N ALA A 51 7.60 -3.38 19.99
CA ALA A 51 7.89 -4.37 21.01
C ALA A 51 6.66 -4.60 21.91
N PRO A 52 6.54 -5.76 22.58
CA PRO A 52 5.36 -6.10 23.39
C PRO A 52 5.08 -5.10 24.52
N GLU A 53 6.12 -4.42 25.03
CA GLU A 53 6.03 -3.46 26.12
C GLU A 53 5.24 -2.21 25.73
N HIS A 54 5.20 -1.87 24.44
CA HIS A 54 4.41 -0.74 23.94
C HIS A 54 2.90 -0.97 24.08
N CYS A 55 2.46 -2.22 24.23
CA CYS A 55 1.08 -2.58 24.58
C CYS A 55 0.80 -2.42 26.09
N ARG A 56 1.54 -1.59 26.83
CA ARG A 56 1.26 -1.33 28.25
C ARG A 56 0.92 0.15 28.48
N PRO A 57 -0.30 0.48 28.94
CA PRO A 57 -1.44 -0.42 29.18
C PRO A 57 -1.95 -1.05 27.88
N GLU A 58 -2.56 -2.24 27.99
CA GLU A 58 -3.09 -2.95 26.81
C GLU A 58 -4.13 -2.10 26.08
N PRO A 59 -4.04 -1.97 24.75
CA PRO A 59 -5.00 -1.17 24.00
C PRO A 59 -6.35 -1.90 23.86
N ASP A 60 -7.44 -1.15 23.71
CA ASP A 60 -8.76 -1.74 23.38
C ASP A 60 -8.83 -2.17 21.90
N PHE A 61 -8.03 -1.52 21.06
CA PHE A 61 -7.90 -1.74 19.63
C PHE A 61 -6.46 -1.57 19.18
N LEU A 62 -5.93 -2.56 18.46
CA LEU A 62 -4.61 -2.53 17.85
C LEU A 62 -4.76 -2.67 16.32
N CYS A 63 -4.22 -1.71 15.57
CA CYS A 63 -4.16 -1.79 14.12
C CYS A 63 -2.74 -1.77 13.56
N CYS A 64 -2.59 -2.34 12.36
CA CYS A 64 -1.37 -2.29 11.57
C CYS A 64 -1.77 -2.24 10.09
N LYS A 65 -1.57 -1.09 9.45
CA LYS A 65 -1.99 -0.88 8.06
C LYS A 65 -0.75 -0.78 7.19
N MET A 66 -0.73 -1.51 6.08
CA MET A 66 0.22 -1.30 5.00
C MET A 66 1.68 -1.36 5.49
N THR A 67 1.97 -2.38 6.30
CA THR A 67 3.22 -2.51 7.07
C THR A 67 3.66 -3.96 7.14
N LEU A 68 2.73 -4.91 7.36
CA LEU A 68 3.08 -6.33 7.51
C LEU A 68 3.76 -6.92 6.27
N GLU A 69 3.37 -6.48 5.08
CA GLU A 69 3.98 -6.85 3.79
C GLU A 69 5.45 -6.43 3.67
N HIS A 70 5.88 -5.45 4.48
CA HIS A 70 7.25 -4.95 4.53
C HIS A 70 8.14 -5.70 5.53
N ILE A 71 7.58 -6.65 6.27
CA ILE A 71 8.29 -7.41 7.31
C ILE A 71 8.73 -8.75 6.72
N THR A 72 10.02 -9.08 6.84
CA THR A 72 10.56 -10.34 6.30
C THR A 72 10.12 -11.56 7.13
N ASP A 73 10.26 -11.51 8.45
CA ASP A 73 9.83 -12.59 9.35
C ASP A 73 8.47 -12.25 9.98
N THR A 74 7.42 -12.48 9.19
CA THR A 74 6.04 -12.14 9.55
C THR A 74 5.51 -12.98 10.71
N ALA A 75 5.93 -14.24 10.83
CA ALA A 75 5.52 -15.13 11.93
C ALA A 75 6.14 -14.71 13.27
N SER A 76 7.43 -14.35 13.27
CA SER A 76 8.09 -13.78 14.45
C SER A 76 7.44 -12.46 14.87
N PHE A 77 7.22 -11.55 13.92
CA PHE A 77 6.54 -10.28 14.19
C PHE A 77 5.13 -10.47 14.78
N MET A 78 4.31 -11.33 14.17
CA MET A 78 2.96 -11.61 14.70
C MET A 78 3.01 -12.28 16.08
N SER A 79 4.04 -13.08 16.37
CA SER A 79 4.27 -13.64 17.71
C SER A 79 4.63 -12.54 18.73
N THR A 80 5.42 -11.54 18.34
CA THR A 80 5.71 -10.35 19.14
C THR A 80 4.44 -9.56 19.43
N VAL A 81 3.60 -9.32 18.42
CA VAL A 81 2.28 -8.67 18.61
C VAL A 81 1.42 -9.48 19.58
N ARG A 82 1.37 -10.81 19.43
CA ARG A 82 0.62 -11.68 20.34
C ARG A 82 1.13 -11.59 21.77
N GLY A 83 2.45 -11.49 21.97
CA GLY A 83 3.09 -11.40 23.29
C GLY A 83 2.71 -10.14 24.09
N GLY A 84 2.28 -9.07 23.41
CA GLY A 84 1.84 -7.82 24.04
C GLY A 84 0.38 -7.83 24.51
N LEU A 85 -0.40 -8.86 24.20
CA LEU A 85 -1.86 -8.87 24.38
C LEU A 85 -2.34 -9.99 25.32
N SER A 86 -3.36 -9.72 26.13
CA SER A 86 -4.04 -10.75 26.91
C SER A 86 -5.19 -11.35 26.12
N ALA A 87 -5.37 -12.67 26.24
CA ALA A 87 -6.58 -13.32 25.71
C ALA A 87 -7.85 -12.86 26.45
N GLN A 88 -7.77 -12.57 27.75
CA GLN A 88 -8.95 -12.21 28.56
C GLN A 88 -9.50 -10.82 28.20
N ARG A 89 -8.64 -9.89 27.77
CA ARG A 89 -9.08 -8.55 27.38
C ARG A 89 -9.89 -8.57 26.08
N GLY A 90 -9.60 -9.54 25.19
CA GLY A 90 -10.28 -9.65 23.90
C GLY A 90 -10.00 -8.47 22.97
N THR A 91 -8.81 -7.85 23.09
CA THR A 91 -8.37 -6.73 22.27
C THR A 91 -8.59 -7.02 20.78
N ILE A 92 -9.27 -6.13 20.07
CA ILE A 92 -9.49 -6.27 18.63
C ILE A 92 -8.19 -5.94 17.91
N VAL A 93 -7.72 -6.87 17.08
CA VAL A 93 -6.53 -6.73 16.24
C VAL A 93 -6.96 -6.62 14.79
N PHE A 94 -6.59 -5.52 14.14
CA PHE A 94 -6.94 -5.23 12.75
C PHE A 94 -5.69 -5.03 11.90
N PHE A 95 -5.57 -5.78 10.81
CA PHE A 95 -4.49 -5.58 9.85
C PHE A 95 -5.04 -5.31 8.46
N GLN A 96 -4.32 -4.52 7.68
CA GLN A 96 -4.59 -4.26 6.27
C GLN A 96 -3.32 -4.47 5.46
N VAL A 97 -3.39 -5.29 4.41
CA VAL A 97 -2.27 -5.61 3.50
C VAL A 97 -2.75 -5.69 2.05
N PRO A 98 -1.89 -5.51 1.04
CA PRO A 98 -2.24 -5.74 -0.36
C PRO A 98 -2.75 -7.16 -0.61
N ASP A 99 -3.75 -7.31 -1.48
CA ASP A 99 -4.23 -8.62 -1.92
C ASP A 99 -3.37 -9.16 -3.08
N ALA A 100 -2.64 -10.24 -2.81
CA ALA A 100 -1.81 -10.91 -3.82
C ALA A 100 -2.64 -11.54 -4.95
N ASN A 101 -3.92 -11.84 -4.73
CA ASN A 101 -4.79 -12.34 -5.81
C ASN A 101 -4.84 -11.36 -6.97
N ARG A 102 -4.92 -10.06 -6.68
CA ARG A 102 -4.92 -9.00 -7.69
C ARG A 102 -3.65 -9.05 -8.52
N ILE A 103 -2.49 -9.09 -7.86
CA ILE A 103 -1.19 -9.16 -8.51
C ILE A 103 -1.14 -10.32 -9.49
N PHE A 104 -1.50 -11.53 -9.05
CA PHE A 104 -1.47 -12.70 -9.91
C PHE A 104 -2.50 -12.64 -11.02
N LYS A 105 -3.74 -12.25 -10.76
CA LYS A 105 -4.81 -12.25 -11.77
C LYS A 105 -4.61 -11.15 -12.81
N GLU A 106 -4.34 -9.92 -12.38
CA GLU A 106 -4.25 -8.73 -13.23
C GLU A 106 -2.83 -8.46 -13.75
N CYS A 107 -1.85 -9.28 -13.36
CA CYS A 107 -0.44 -9.06 -13.66
C CYS A 107 0.02 -7.66 -13.20
N ALA A 108 -0.39 -7.23 -12.00
CA ALA A 108 0.01 -5.95 -11.42
C ALA A 108 1.49 -5.99 -10.99
N PHE A 109 2.40 -6.07 -11.97
CA PHE A 109 3.84 -6.19 -11.74
C PHE A 109 4.42 -4.95 -11.04
N GLU A 110 3.74 -3.82 -11.15
CA GLU A 110 4.04 -2.58 -10.42
C GLU A 110 3.95 -2.74 -8.90
N ASP A 111 3.19 -3.72 -8.40
CA ASP A 111 3.08 -4.03 -6.98
C ASP A 111 4.18 -4.97 -6.48
N ILE A 112 5.07 -5.44 -7.38
CA ILE A 112 6.22 -6.28 -7.06
C ILE A 112 7.48 -5.41 -6.99
N TYR A 113 7.95 -5.11 -5.77
CA TYR A 113 9.16 -4.35 -5.52
C TYR A 113 9.79 -4.71 -4.17
N HIS A 114 11.05 -4.31 -3.99
CA HIS A 114 11.91 -4.76 -2.89
C HIS A 114 11.38 -4.52 -1.47
N GLU A 115 10.59 -3.46 -1.26
CA GLU A 115 10.01 -3.18 0.06
C GLU A 115 8.90 -4.18 0.40
N HIS A 116 8.20 -4.76 -0.58
CA HIS A 116 7.21 -5.81 -0.36
C HIS A 116 7.90 -7.18 -0.24
N CYS A 117 8.18 -7.58 1.00
CA CYS A 117 8.80 -8.86 1.35
C CYS A 117 7.81 -10.02 1.24
N SER A 118 6.53 -9.78 1.48
CA SER A 118 5.48 -10.80 1.54
C SER A 118 4.25 -10.40 0.73
N TYR A 119 3.62 -11.37 0.05
CA TYR A 119 2.39 -11.19 -0.73
C TYR A 119 1.30 -12.09 -0.17
N PHE A 120 0.27 -11.50 0.42
CA PHE A 120 -0.75 -12.23 1.17
C PHE A 120 -1.98 -12.54 0.33
N THR A 121 -2.47 -13.77 0.42
CA THR A 121 -3.83 -14.14 0.06
C THR A 121 -4.67 -14.23 1.33
N GLU A 122 -6.00 -14.26 1.19
CA GLU A 122 -6.91 -14.47 2.32
C GLU A 122 -6.51 -15.70 3.17
N SER A 123 -6.19 -16.80 2.49
CA SER A 123 -5.82 -18.06 3.13
C SER A 123 -4.46 -17.99 3.82
N SER A 124 -3.44 -17.37 3.22
CA SER A 124 -2.12 -17.28 3.83
C SER A 124 -2.12 -16.32 5.02
N LEU A 125 -2.84 -15.19 4.92
CA LEU A 125 -3.01 -14.23 6.02
C LEU A 125 -3.76 -14.84 7.20
N SER A 126 -4.88 -15.53 6.95
CA SER A 126 -5.66 -16.22 7.99
C SER A 126 -4.86 -17.32 8.67
N SER A 127 -4.06 -18.06 7.89
CA SER A 127 -3.18 -19.11 8.41
C SER A 127 -2.08 -18.53 9.30
N LEU A 128 -1.45 -17.42 8.87
CA LEU A 128 -0.44 -16.71 9.66
C LEU A 128 -1.02 -16.29 11.01
N PHE A 129 -2.14 -15.57 11.03
CA PHE A 129 -2.79 -15.12 12.25
C PHE A 129 -3.14 -16.27 13.20
N SER A 130 -3.75 -17.32 12.66
CA SER A 130 -4.16 -18.48 13.43
C SER A 130 -2.97 -19.22 14.03
N SER A 131 -1.89 -19.40 13.25
CA SER A 131 -0.67 -20.06 13.72
C SER A 131 0.07 -19.27 14.82
N CYS A 132 -0.07 -17.93 14.81
CA CYS A 132 0.48 -17.02 15.81
C CYS A 132 -0.43 -16.82 17.03
N GLY A 133 -1.49 -17.62 17.18
CA GLY A 133 -2.32 -17.60 18.39
C GLY A 133 -3.40 -16.52 18.40
N PHE A 134 -3.85 -16.09 17.22
CA PHE A 134 -5.06 -15.28 17.06
C PHE A 134 -6.22 -16.13 16.57
N ARG A 135 -7.44 -15.77 16.96
CA ARG A 135 -8.66 -16.29 16.34
C ARG A 135 -9.16 -15.24 15.36
N VAL A 136 -9.11 -15.57 14.08
CA VAL A 136 -9.66 -14.72 13.01
C VAL A 136 -11.17 -14.65 13.15
N THR A 137 -11.71 -13.44 13.09
CA THR A 137 -13.15 -13.15 13.23
C THR A 137 -13.78 -12.70 11.93
N ARG A 138 -13.03 -11.96 11.11
CA ARG A 138 -13.47 -11.50 9.79
C ARG A 138 -12.26 -11.29 8.89
N ILE A 139 -12.45 -11.56 7.62
CA ILE A 139 -11.57 -11.12 6.54
C ILE A 139 -12.45 -10.52 5.44
N ALA A 140 -12.01 -9.43 4.84
CA ALA A 140 -12.74 -8.73 3.79
C ALA A 140 -11.78 -8.13 2.76
N HIS A 141 -12.28 -8.04 1.52
CA HIS A 141 -11.63 -7.30 0.44
C HIS A 141 -12.14 -5.86 0.46
N GLU A 142 -11.21 -4.90 0.42
CA GLU A 142 -11.51 -3.49 0.53
C GLU A 142 -10.75 -2.71 -0.55
N TYR A 143 -11.20 -1.46 -0.81
CA TYR A 143 -10.61 -0.57 -1.81
C TYR A 143 -10.53 -1.26 -3.19
N GLY A 144 -11.68 -1.58 -3.78
CA GLY A 144 -11.74 -2.20 -5.11
C GLY A 144 -10.98 -3.52 -5.22
N ASP A 145 -11.08 -4.36 -4.18
CA ASP A 145 -10.39 -5.65 -4.03
C ASP A 145 -8.85 -5.59 -4.09
N GLN A 146 -8.26 -4.39 -3.91
CA GLN A 146 -6.80 -4.25 -3.89
C GLN A 146 -6.17 -4.64 -2.55
N TYR A 147 -6.95 -4.65 -1.46
CA TYR A 147 -6.46 -4.88 -0.11
C TYR A 147 -7.29 -5.91 0.64
N LEU A 148 -6.61 -6.72 1.43
CA LEU A 148 -7.22 -7.57 2.44
C LEU A 148 -7.23 -6.83 3.77
N THR A 149 -8.35 -6.89 4.47
CA THR A 149 -8.46 -6.51 5.87
C THR A 149 -8.78 -7.73 6.70
N ILE A 150 -8.12 -7.88 7.85
CA ILE A 150 -8.33 -9.00 8.76
C ILE A 150 -8.58 -8.48 10.17
N GLU A 151 -9.67 -8.94 10.77
CA GLU A 151 -10.02 -8.70 12.17
C GLU A 151 -9.83 -9.99 12.96
N ALA A 152 -9.11 -9.92 14.06
CA ALA A 152 -8.84 -11.06 14.91
C ALA A 152 -8.80 -10.65 16.39
N VAL A 153 -8.87 -11.66 17.27
CA VAL A 153 -8.68 -11.48 18.71
C VAL A 153 -7.62 -12.46 19.24
N PRO A 154 -6.88 -12.13 20.30
CA PRO A 154 -5.93 -13.07 20.89
C PRO A 154 -6.66 -14.32 21.41
N ALA A 155 -6.19 -15.50 21.01
CA ALA A 155 -6.78 -16.77 21.45
C ALA A 155 -6.14 -17.25 22.77
N GLU A 156 -6.92 -17.92 23.62
CA GLU A 156 -6.42 -18.62 24.81
C GLU A 156 -5.64 -19.88 24.44
N VAL A 157 -6.19 -20.66 23.51
CA VAL A 157 -5.55 -21.85 22.93
C VAL A 157 -5.25 -21.56 21.47
N ARG A 158 -4.03 -21.85 21.03
CA ARG A 158 -3.65 -21.69 19.61
C ARG A 158 -4.58 -22.55 18.75
N PRO A 159 -5.29 -21.95 17.76
CA PRO A 159 -6.10 -22.73 16.84
C PRO A 159 -5.26 -23.79 16.13
N ASN A 160 -5.81 -25.00 15.99
CA ASN A 160 -5.18 -26.03 15.18
C ASN A 160 -5.37 -25.67 13.71
N VAL A 161 -4.36 -25.06 13.11
CA VAL A 161 -4.35 -24.75 11.69
C VAL A 161 -3.95 -26.02 10.95
N GLY A 162 -4.95 -26.81 10.53
CA GLY A 162 -4.70 -27.89 9.57
C GLY A 162 -4.09 -27.31 8.29
N VAL A 163 -3.28 -28.10 7.57
CA VAL A 163 -2.83 -27.71 6.22
C VAL A 163 -4.08 -27.47 5.37
N PRO A 164 -4.27 -26.27 4.78
CA PRO A 164 -5.44 -26.01 3.94
C PRO A 164 -5.52 -27.07 2.84
N ALA A 165 -6.59 -27.88 2.84
CA ALA A 165 -6.74 -29.01 1.92
C ALA A 165 -6.96 -28.57 0.46
N GLN A 166 -7.28 -27.30 0.21
CA GLN A 166 -7.42 -26.74 -1.12
C GLN A 166 -6.11 -26.14 -1.60
N ARG A 167 -5.48 -26.80 -2.59
CA ARG A 167 -4.67 -26.07 -3.57
C ARG A 167 -5.55 -24.97 -4.12
N SER A 168 -5.20 -23.72 -3.82
CA SER A 168 -5.94 -22.56 -4.31
C SER A 168 -6.08 -22.64 -5.83
N SER A 169 -7.20 -22.15 -6.36
CA SER A 169 -7.40 -21.91 -7.80
C SER A 169 -6.31 -21.02 -8.42
N LEU A 170 -5.45 -20.41 -7.58
CA LEU A 170 -4.28 -19.66 -7.98
C LEU A 170 -3.18 -20.51 -8.63
N GLY A 171 -3.11 -21.83 -8.43
CA GLY A 171 -2.02 -22.65 -8.98
C GLY A 171 -1.79 -22.40 -10.47
N ALA A 172 -2.84 -22.56 -11.29
CA ALA A 172 -2.76 -22.31 -12.73
C ALA A 172 -2.52 -20.83 -13.09
N VAL A 173 -3.02 -19.90 -12.27
CA VAL A 173 -2.81 -18.45 -12.46
C VAL A 173 -1.35 -18.06 -12.22
N VAL A 174 -0.72 -18.67 -11.22
CA VAL A 174 0.69 -18.51 -10.88
C VAL A 174 1.58 -19.18 -11.91
N ASP A 175 1.24 -20.39 -12.38
CA ASP A 175 2.01 -21.10 -13.40
C ASP A 175 2.14 -20.29 -14.70
N SER A 176 1.06 -19.59 -15.09
CA SER A 176 1.04 -18.71 -16.27
C SER A 176 1.50 -17.27 -16.03
N PHE A 177 1.79 -16.90 -14.77
CA PHE A 177 1.99 -15.51 -14.35
C PHE A 177 3.13 -14.83 -15.10
N ALA A 178 4.30 -15.47 -15.17
CA ALA A 178 5.48 -14.87 -15.81
C ALA A 178 5.24 -14.50 -17.27
N GLN A 179 4.60 -15.38 -18.04
CA GLN A 179 4.28 -15.11 -19.45
C GLN A 179 3.27 -13.96 -19.58
N ARG A 180 2.20 -13.97 -18.78
CA ARG A 180 1.19 -12.90 -18.83
C ARG A 180 1.74 -11.53 -18.41
N VAL A 181 2.72 -11.50 -17.49
CA VAL A 181 3.45 -10.26 -17.16
C VAL A 181 4.23 -9.75 -18.36
N LEU A 182 4.92 -10.63 -19.12
CA LEU A 182 5.62 -10.22 -20.35
C LEU A 182 4.64 -9.65 -21.39
N ASP A 183 3.45 -10.24 -21.50
CA ASP A 183 2.41 -9.75 -22.40
C ASP A 183 1.90 -8.37 -21.95
N LYS A 184 1.63 -8.17 -20.65
CA LYS A 184 1.22 -6.86 -20.09
C LYS A 184 2.32 -5.80 -20.26
N GLN A 185 3.60 -6.16 -20.07
CA GLN A 185 4.73 -5.26 -20.33
C GLN A 185 4.83 -4.89 -21.81
N SER A 186 4.60 -5.85 -22.72
CA SER A 186 4.58 -5.60 -24.16
C SER A 186 3.46 -4.62 -24.55
N TYR A 187 2.27 -4.79 -23.97
CA TYR A 187 1.15 -3.86 -24.14
C TYR A 187 1.54 -2.42 -23.73
N TRP A 188 2.13 -2.24 -22.54
CA TRP A 188 2.52 -0.90 -22.08
C TRP A 188 3.62 -0.27 -22.94
N ARG A 189 4.62 -1.04 -23.37
CA ARG A 189 5.64 -0.57 -24.32
C ARG A 189 5.01 -0.09 -25.63
N GLN A 190 4.05 -0.83 -26.16
CA GLN A 190 3.34 -0.45 -27.39
C GLN A 190 2.50 0.81 -27.20
N ALA A 191 1.77 0.94 -26.08
CA ALA A 191 0.98 2.12 -25.76
C ALA A 191 1.84 3.39 -25.68
N VAL A 192 2.97 3.32 -24.96
CA VAL A 192 3.91 4.44 -24.83
C VAL A 192 4.52 4.81 -26.18
N LYS A 193 4.94 3.83 -26.99
CA LYS A 193 5.45 4.08 -28.35
C LYS A 193 4.41 4.72 -29.26
N ALA A 194 3.17 4.22 -29.24
CA ALA A 194 2.09 4.76 -30.06
C ALA A 194 1.82 6.23 -29.70
N ALA A 195 1.77 6.55 -28.40
CA ALA A 195 1.63 7.93 -27.95
C ALA A 195 2.75 8.82 -28.49
N ARG A 196 4.01 8.38 -28.39
CA ARG A 196 5.16 9.13 -28.93
C ARG A 196 5.08 9.33 -30.45
N ILE A 197 4.68 8.30 -31.21
CA ILE A 197 4.50 8.39 -32.66
C ILE A 197 3.40 9.39 -33.04
N SER A 198 2.34 9.46 -32.24
CA SER A 198 1.24 10.43 -32.43
C SER A 198 1.58 11.87 -31.98
N GLY A 199 2.81 12.11 -31.50
CA GLY A 199 3.26 13.41 -31.01
C GLY A 199 2.87 13.72 -29.57
N GLN A 200 2.25 12.77 -28.85
CA GLN A 200 1.91 12.94 -27.45
C GLN A 200 3.16 12.89 -26.55
N LYS A 201 3.14 13.68 -25.49
CA LYS A 201 4.02 13.51 -24.33
C LYS A 201 3.50 12.38 -23.45
N VAL A 202 4.38 11.66 -22.77
CA VAL A 202 4.00 10.54 -21.88
C VAL A 202 4.35 10.91 -20.45
N VAL A 203 3.36 10.87 -19.57
CA VAL A 203 3.47 11.28 -18.17
C VAL A 203 2.96 10.17 -17.27
N ILE A 204 3.67 9.91 -16.18
CA ILE A 204 3.19 9.03 -15.10
C ILE A 204 2.52 9.87 -14.03
N TRP A 205 1.31 9.51 -13.59
CA TRP A 205 0.64 10.15 -12.47
C TRP A 205 0.79 9.33 -11.19
N GLY A 206 1.52 9.89 -10.22
CA GLY A 206 1.88 9.30 -8.94
C GLY A 206 3.36 8.90 -8.88
N SER A 207 4.10 9.42 -7.90
CA SER A 207 5.55 9.20 -7.73
C SER A 207 5.92 8.11 -6.70
N GLY A 208 4.97 7.24 -6.37
CA GLY A 208 5.16 6.15 -5.40
C GLY A 208 5.95 4.94 -5.93
N SER A 209 6.11 3.92 -5.10
CA SER A 209 6.88 2.70 -5.41
C SER A 209 6.36 1.95 -6.63
N LYS A 210 5.04 2.00 -6.90
CA LYS A 210 4.43 1.50 -8.14
C LYS A 210 5.04 2.14 -9.40
N ALA A 211 5.24 3.45 -9.39
CA ALA A 211 5.85 4.14 -10.52
C ALA A 211 7.33 3.76 -10.71
N VAL A 212 8.06 3.56 -9.62
CA VAL A 212 9.45 3.06 -9.68
C VAL A 212 9.49 1.69 -10.36
N SER A 213 8.64 0.76 -9.90
CA SER A 213 8.55 -0.58 -10.49
C SER A 213 8.09 -0.53 -11.95
N PHE A 214 7.04 0.24 -12.25
CA PHE A 214 6.52 0.41 -13.60
C PHE A 214 7.57 0.94 -14.57
N LEU A 215 8.23 2.06 -14.25
CA LEU A 215 9.25 2.66 -15.10
C LEU A 215 10.42 1.69 -15.34
N LYS A 216 10.83 0.95 -14.30
CA LYS A 216 11.91 -0.03 -14.44
C LYS A 216 11.51 -1.20 -15.35
N MET A 217 10.29 -1.71 -15.20
CA MET A 217 9.79 -2.87 -15.94
C MET A 217 9.31 -2.53 -17.36
N LEU A 218 9.02 -1.25 -17.64
CA LEU A 218 8.71 -0.78 -18.98
C LEU A 218 9.88 -1.03 -19.94
N GLY A 219 11.13 -0.90 -19.46
CA GLY A 219 12.35 -1.16 -20.23
C GLY A 219 12.71 -0.10 -21.27
N GLU A 220 11.80 0.83 -21.56
CA GLU A 220 11.94 1.96 -22.49
C GLU A 220 11.50 3.26 -21.79
N SER A 221 11.99 3.45 -20.57
CA SER A 221 11.55 4.54 -19.71
C SER A 221 11.91 5.92 -20.27
N GLU A 222 12.92 6.03 -21.13
CA GLU A 222 13.29 7.26 -21.85
C GLU A 222 12.19 7.82 -22.75
N LEU A 223 11.15 7.03 -23.05
CA LEU A 223 9.96 7.48 -23.75
C LEU A 223 8.97 8.23 -22.85
N VAL A 224 9.16 8.18 -21.52
CA VAL A 224 8.40 8.94 -20.53
C VAL A 224 9.05 10.30 -20.32
N ASP A 225 8.28 11.38 -20.42
CA ASP A 225 8.81 12.74 -20.32
C ASP A 225 8.98 13.19 -18.86
N CYS A 226 8.03 12.86 -17.97
CA CYS A 226 8.12 13.19 -16.54
C CYS A 226 7.15 12.36 -15.69
N VAL A 227 7.27 12.48 -14.36
CA VAL A 227 6.29 11.99 -13.39
C VAL A 227 5.62 13.19 -12.75
N THR A 228 4.32 13.15 -12.52
CA THR A 228 3.60 14.15 -11.74
C THR A 228 3.07 13.58 -10.44
N ASP A 229 3.00 14.41 -9.39
CA ASP A 229 2.47 14.02 -8.09
C ASP A 229 1.73 15.19 -7.44
N ILE A 230 0.60 14.94 -6.80
CA ILE A 230 -0.16 16.00 -6.10
C ILE A 230 0.57 16.51 -4.84
N ASN A 231 1.49 15.73 -4.27
CA ASN A 231 2.22 16.09 -3.06
C ASN A 231 3.34 17.11 -3.39
N PRO A 232 3.24 18.37 -2.93
CA PRO A 232 4.24 19.39 -3.24
C PRO A 232 5.63 19.08 -2.68
N ASN A 233 5.72 18.24 -1.65
CA ASN A 233 7.02 17.83 -1.09
C ASN A 233 7.80 16.88 -2.02
N ARG A 234 7.18 16.41 -3.10
CA ARG A 234 7.83 15.56 -4.12
C ARG A 234 8.36 16.38 -5.30
N HIS A 235 7.92 17.62 -5.50
CA HIS A 235 8.25 18.40 -6.68
C HIS A 235 9.73 18.80 -6.71
N GLY A 236 10.35 18.78 -7.89
CA GLY A 236 11.77 19.08 -8.09
C GLY A 236 12.73 17.98 -7.64
N TYR A 237 12.20 16.87 -7.10
CA TYR A 237 12.94 15.62 -6.92
C TYR A 237 12.83 14.73 -8.16
N PHE A 238 13.55 13.62 -8.16
CA PHE A 238 13.65 12.72 -9.30
C PHE A 238 13.32 11.28 -8.91
N MET A 239 12.73 10.52 -9.83
CA MET A 239 12.42 9.12 -9.66
C MET A 239 13.69 8.29 -9.45
N PRO A 240 13.75 7.43 -8.43
CA PRO A 240 14.91 6.58 -8.21
C PRO A 240 15.09 5.59 -9.37
N GLY A 241 16.35 5.39 -9.77
CA GLY A 241 16.74 4.47 -10.84
C GLY A 241 16.61 5.03 -12.26
N THR A 242 15.53 5.77 -12.57
CA THR A 242 15.29 6.28 -13.94
C THR A 242 15.50 7.78 -14.10
N GLY A 243 15.55 8.55 -13.01
CA GLY A 243 15.92 9.96 -13.03
C GLY A 243 14.87 10.90 -13.63
N HIS A 244 13.62 10.46 -13.80
CA HIS A 244 12.53 11.33 -14.26
C HIS A 244 12.23 12.39 -13.23
N GLU A 245 12.12 13.65 -13.64
CA GLU A 245 11.71 14.74 -12.75
C GLU A 245 10.27 14.52 -12.28
N ILE A 246 10.03 14.80 -11.00
CA ILE A 246 8.71 14.85 -10.40
C ILE A 246 8.21 16.29 -10.43
N VAL A 247 7.20 16.57 -11.27
CA VAL A 247 6.65 17.91 -11.51
C VAL A 247 5.28 18.08 -10.87
N SER A 248 4.88 19.34 -10.64
CA SER A 248 3.51 19.64 -10.20
C SER A 248 2.49 19.32 -11.29
N PRO A 249 1.24 18.96 -10.94
CA PRO A 249 0.17 18.74 -11.93
C PRO A 249 -0.03 19.96 -12.83
N SER A 250 0.07 21.17 -12.28
CA SER A 250 -0.06 22.41 -13.05
C SER A 250 0.96 22.55 -14.19
N THR A 251 2.11 21.86 -14.11
CA THR A 251 3.12 21.87 -15.17
C THR A 251 2.62 21.17 -16.44
N LEU A 252 1.64 20.27 -16.32
CA LEU A 252 1.06 19.55 -17.45
C LEU A 252 0.32 20.47 -18.43
N SER A 253 -0.20 21.61 -17.98
CA SER A 253 -0.84 22.63 -18.84
C SER A 253 0.09 23.21 -19.92
N LYS A 254 1.40 23.09 -19.73
CA LYS A 254 2.43 23.55 -20.67
C LYS A 254 2.87 22.45 -21.63
N LEU A 255 2.44 21.21 -21.39
CA LEU A 255 2.67 20.10 -22.28
C LEU A 255 1.60 20.15 -23.38
N GLY A 256 1.96 19.73 -24.59
CA GLY A 256 0.99 19.54 -25.67
C GLY A 256 0.05 18.35 -25.37
N PRO A 257 -0.50 17.68 -26.39
CA PRO A 257 -1.26 16.46 -26.17
C PRO A 257 -0.49 15.47 -25.30
N VAL A 258 -1.11 14.94 -24.25
CA VAL A 258 -0.44 14.06 -23.29
C VAL A 258 -1.15 12.71 -23.16
N LEU A 259 -0.38 11.63 -23.12
CA LEU A 259 -0.80 10.37 -22.52
C LEU A 259 -0.41 10.40 -21.04
N ILE A 260 -1.39 10.27 -20.17
CA ILE A 260 -1.21 10.16 -18.73
C ILE A 260 -1.47 8.71 -18.32
N VAL A 261 -0.46 8.07 -17.74
CA VAL A 261 -0.55 6.73 -17.17
C VAL A 261 -0.75 6.84 -15.66
N VAL A 262 -1.93 6.45 -15.19
CA VAL A 262 -2.33 6.51 -13.79
C VAL A 262 -1.90 5.23 -13.07
N MET A 263 -1.10 5.40 -12.00
CA MET A 263 -0.52 4.26 -11.26
C MET A 263 -1.51 3.51 -10.37
N ASN A 264 -2.72 4.03 -10.18
CA ASN A 264 -3.77 3.33 -9.43
C ASN A 264 -5.17 3.76 -9.89
N GLN A 265 -5.90 2.83 -10.51
CA GLN A 265 -7.22 3.07 -11.08
C GLN A 265 -8.27 3.54 -10.07
N ILE A 266 -8.13 3.25 -8.77
CA ILE A 266 -9.10 3.71 -7.75
C ILE A 266 -9.23 5.23 -7.73
N TYR A 267 -8.14 5.93 -8.01
CA TYR A 267 -8.11 7.39 -8.04
C TYR A 267 -8.43 7.96 -9.42
N GLU A 268 -8.83 7.14 -10.41
CA GLU A 268 -9.07 7.61 -11.77
C GLU A 268 -10.05 8.78 -11.82
N ALA A 269 -11.17 8.69 -11.11
CA ALA A 269 -12.18 9.74 -11.13
C ALA A 269 -11.68 11.06 -10.50
N GLU A 270 -10.93 10.97 -9.40
CA GLU A 270 -10.31 12.14 -8.75
C GLU A 270 -9.25 12.77 -9.66
N ILE A 271 -8.36 11.95 -10.20
CA ILE A 271 -7.29 12.36 -11.10
C ILE A 271 -7.86 12.98 -12.38
N ARG A 272 -8.93 12.40 -12.94
CA ARG A 272 -9.60 12.95 -14.11
C ARG A 272 -10.15 14.35 -13.84
N ASN A 273 -10.81 14.54 -12.70
CA ASN A 273 -11.30 15.86 -12.30
C ASN A 273 -10.16 16.89 -12.17
N ASP A 274 -9.01 16.48 -11.63
CA ASP A 274 -7.84 17.36 -11.54
C ASP A 274 -7.27 17.69 -12.93
N ILE A 275 -7.15 16.70 -13.82
CA ILE A 275 -6.61 16.88 -15.18
C ILE A 275 -7.51 17.75 -16.04
N ASP A 276 -8.84 17.57 -15.97
CA ASP A 276 -9.82 18.34 -16.75
C ASP A 276 -9.73 19.86 -16.48
N LEU A 277 -9.17 20.26 -15.33
CA LEU A 277 -8.93 21.65 -14.97
C LEU A 277 -7.58 22.20 -15.46
N ILE A 278 -6.69 21.34 -15.97
CA ILE A 278 -5.28 21.64 -16.22
C ILE A 278 -4.90 21.44 -17.69
N VAL A 279 -5.44 20.41 -18.36
CA VAL A 279 -4.98 19.95 -19.67
C VAL A 279 -6.16 19.88 -20.65
N ASP A 280 -6.06 20.59 -21.77
CA ASP A 280 -7.13 20.65 -22.77
C ASP A 280 -7.25 19.37 -23.61
N GLU A 281 -6.14 18.68 -23.88
CA GLU A 281 -6.09 17.48 -24.72
C GLU A 281 -5.23 16.39 -24.07
N TYR A 282 -5.87 15.32 -23.60
CA TYR A 282 -5.18 14.19 -22.98
C TYR A 282 -5.84 12.84 -23.29
N GLN A 283 -5.02 11.79 -23.22
CA GLN A 283 -5.47 10.41 -23.10
C GLN A 283 -5.11 9.90 -21.71
N LEU A 284 -6.03 9.18 -21.07
CA LEU A 284 -5.82 8.56 -19.76
C LEU A 284 -5.79 7.04 -19.91
N LEU A 285 -4.75 6.39 -19.39
CA LEU A 285 -4.68 4.94 -19.24
C LEU A 285 -4.39 4.61 -17.77
N CYS A 286 -5.08 3.63 -17.22
CA CYS A 286 -4.91 3.17 -15.84
C CYS A 286 -4.24 1.79 -15.81
N LEU A 287 -3.44 1.53 -14.77
CA LEU A 287 -2.87 0.21 -14.46
C LEU A 287 -3.89 -0.80 -13.96
#